data_AF-A0A7C6FHL4-F1
#
_entry.id   AF-A0A7C6FHL4-F1
#
_cell.length_a   1.000
_cell.length_b   1.000
_cell.length_c   1.000
_cell.angle_alpha   90.00
_cell.angle_beta   90.00
_cell.angle_gamma   90.00
#
_symmetry.space_group_name_H-M   'P 1'
#
loop_
_entity.id
_entity.type
_entity.pdbx_description
1 polymer ?
#
loop_
_entity_poly.entity_id
_entity_poly.type
_entity_poly.pdbx_seq_one_letter_code
_entity_poly.pdbx_strand_id
1 'polypeptide(L)'
;MQKSSYKRIHQNILTWYEVHGRVTLPWRNTTSSYHIYLSEIMLQQTQVKTVLERFYFQFLEKFPTLEDVANAPVDDVLKAWEGLGYYTRARNLHKTAQQTKGELPN
;
A
#
# COMPACT_ATOMS: atom_id res chain seq x y z
N MET A 1 -4.61 -31.91 20.67
CA MET A 1 -4.57 -32.32 19.26
C MET A 1 -4.68 -31.17 18.24
N GLN A 2 -5.48 -30.12 18.44
CA GLN A 2 -5.61 -29.04 17.43
C GLN A 2 -4.38 -28.12 17.28
N LYS A 3 -3.69 -27.75 18.38
CA LYS A 3 -2.53 -26.83 18.34
C LYS A 3 -1.36 -27.31 17.47
N SER A 4 -1.10 -28.62 17.44
CA SER A 4 -0.04 -29.21 16.61
C SER A 4 -0.36 -29.16 15.11
N SER A 5 -1.64 -29.21 14.74
CA SER A 5 -2.08 -29.08 13.35
C SER A 5 -1.88 -27.66 12.82
N TYR A 6 -2.22 -26.62 13.61
CA TYR A 6 -2.00 -25.22 13.21
C TYR A 6 -0.53 -24.87 13.02
N LYS A 7 0.36 -25.39 13.88
CA LYS A 7 1.81 -25.20 13.74
C LYS A 7 2.32 -25.75 12.40
N ARG A 8 1.83 -26.92 11.99
CA ARG A 8 2.22 -27.54 10.71
C ARG A 8 1.70 -26.75 9.51
N ILE A 9 0.44 -26.29 9.55
CA ILE A 9 -0.14 -25.47 8.47
C ILE A 9 0.63 -24.16 8.32
N HIS A 10 0.93 -23.49 9.44
CA HIS A 10 1.69 -22.24 9.43
C HIS A 10 3.06 -22.44 8.78
N GLN A 11 3.81 -23.47 9.20
CA GLN A 11 5.12 -23.77 8.62
C GLN A 11 5.04 -24.05 7.12
N ASN A 12 4.04 -24.83 6.68
CA ASN A 12 3.87 -25.15 5.27
C ASN A 12 3.56 -23.90 4.42
N ILE A 13 2.73 -22.98 4.91
CA ILE A 13 2.42 -21.72 4.23
C ILE A 13 3.68 -20.84 4.14
N LEU A 14 4.44 -20.72 5.22
CA LEU A 14 5.68 -19.94 5.24
C LEU A 14 6.71 -20.49 4.24
N THR A 15 6.99 -21.79 4.29
CA THR A 15 7.94 -22.44 3.38
C THR A 15 7.49 -22.33 1.91
N TRP A 16 6.19 -22.47 1.63
CA TRP A 16 5.68 -22.23 0.28
C TRP A 16 5.86 -20.78 -0.15
N TYR A 17 5.59 -19.82 0.74
CA TYR A 17 5.68 -18.39 0.44
C TYR A 17 7.14 -17.94 0.21
N GLU A 18 8.11 -18.52 0.91
CA GLU A 18 9.53 -18.28 0.67
C GLU A 18 9.96 -18.67 -0.75
N VAL A 19 9.44 -19.78 -1.29
CA VAL A 19 9.83 -20.30 -2.61
C VAL A 19 8.98 -19.73 -3.75
N HIS A 20 7.68 -19.51 -3.51
CA HIS A 20 6.69 -19.19 -4.56
C HIS A 20 5.97 -17.86 -4.35
N GLY A 21 6.21 -17.17 -3.23
CA GLY A 21 5.62 -15.89 -2.94
C GLY A 21 6.04 -14.81 -3.92
N ARG A 22 5.19 -13.80 -4.10
CA ARG A 22 5.52 -12.59 -4.88
C ARG A 22 6.41 -11.65 -4.06
N VAL A 23 7.56 -12.15 -3.62
CA VAL A 23 8.50 -11.43 -2.75
C VAL A 23 9.14 -10.24 -3.43
N THR A 24 9.08 -10.13 -4.75
CA THR A 24 9.69 -9.02 -5.52
C THR A 24 8.83 -7.76 -5.57
N LEU A 25 7.60 -7.79 -5.04
CA LEU A 25 6.75 -6.59 -5.01
C LEU A 25 7.38 -5.52 -4.10
N PRO A 26 7.49 -4.27 -4.55
CA PRO A 26 8.27 -3.24 -3.84
C PRO A 26 7.72 -2.95 -2.44
N TRP A 27 6.39 -2.92 -2.29
CA TRP A 27 5.73 -2.73 -1.00
C TRP A 27 5.83 -3.94 -0.04
N ARG A 28 6.40 -5.07 -0.49
CA ARG A 28 6.74 -6.22 0.39
C ARG A 28 8.20 -6.19 0.87
N ASN A 29 9.03 -5.30 0.32
CA ASN A 29 10.46 -5.17 0.64
C ASN A 29 10.78 -3.81 1.28
N THR A 30 9.88 -3.30 2.10
CA THR A 30 10.04 -2.03 2.79
C THR A 30 9.44 -2.11 4.19
N THR A 31 10.00 -1.35 5.12
CA THR A 31 9.44 -1.14 6.46
C THR A 31 8.73 0.21 6.59
N SER A 32 8.67 0.99 5.50
CA SER A 32 7.99 2.29 5.51
C SER A 32 6.48 2.10 5.63
N SER A 33 5.92 2.53 6.77
CA SER A 33 4.48 2.51 7.03
C SER A 33 3.69 3.25 5.93
N TYR A 34 4.24 4.35 5.40
CA TYR A 34 3.63 5.08 4.27
C TYR A 34 3.56 4.22 3.01
N HIS A 35 4.67 3.59 2.61
CA HIS A 35 4.72 2.78 1.40
C HIS A 35 3.79 1.57 1.47
N ILE A 36 3.73 0.93 2.63
CA ILE A 36 2.84 -0.20 2.90
C ILE A 36 1.40 0.28 2.83
N TYR A 37 1.04 1.32 3.60
CA TYR A 37 -0.30 1.89 3.63
C TYR A 37 -0.80 2.32 2.25
N LEU A 38 0.03 3.05 1.48
CA LEU A 38 -0.30 3.47 0.13
C LEU A 38 -0.62 2.28 -0.77
N SER A 39 0.23 1.24 -0.73
CA SER A 39 0.03 0.04 -1.55
C SER A 39 -1.27 -0.68 -1.22
N GLU A 40 -1.59 -0.82 0.07
CA GLU A 40 -2.82 -1.47 0.52
C GLU A 40 -4.06 -0.71 0.03
N ILE A 41 -4.07 0.63 0.13
CA ILE A 41 -5.18 1.44 -0.39
C ILE A 41 -5.29 1.33 -1.91
N MET A 42 -4.17 1.39 -2.63
CA MET A 42 -4.18 1.28 -4.10
C MET A 42 -4.69 -0.09 -4.58
N LEU A 43 -4.32 -1.18 -3.88
CA LEU A 43 -4.66 -2.57 -4.24
C LEU A 43 -6.12 -2.97 -3.96
N GLN A 44 -6.87 -2.16 -3.21
CA GLN A 44 -8.30 -2.38 -3.02
C GLN A 44 -9.06 -2.32 -4.34
N GLN A 45 -9.65 -3.45 -4.76
CA GLN A 45 -10.45 -3.56 -5.99
C GLN A 45 -9.69 -3.15 -7.27
N THR A 46 -8.36 -3.28 -7.28
CA THR A 46 -7.51 -3.07 -8.46
C THR A 46 -6.55 -4.24 -8.64
N GLN A 47 -5.97 -4.36 -9.84
CA GLN A 47 -5.00 -5.41 -10.12
C GLN A 47 -3.58 -4.99 -9.74
N VAL A 48 -2.81 -5.93 -9.18
CA VAL A 48 -1.39 -5.73 -8.80
C VAL A 48 -0.58 -5.14 -9.96
N LYS A 49 -0.76 -5.66 -11.17
CA LYS A 49 -0.03 -5.22 -12.37
C LYS A 49 -0.27 -3.72 -12.64
N THR A 50 -1.52 -3.28 -12.59
CA THR A 50 -1.90 -1.88 -12.79
C THR A 50 -1.25 -0.98 -11.75
N VAL A 51 -1.32 -1.34 -10.46
CA VAL A 51 -0.71 -0.55 -9.38
C VAL A 51 0.80 -0.47 -9.55
N LEU A 52 1.46 -1.61 -9.81
CA LEU A 52 2.91 -1.71 -9.95
C LEU A 52 3.44 -0.89 -11.12
N GLU A 53 2.83 -1.02 -12.30
CA GLU A 53 3.36 -0.45 -13.54
C GLU A 53 3.00 1.02 -13.74
N ARG A 54 1.87 1.48 -13.18
CA ARG A 54 1.29 2.78 -13.57
C ARG A 54 1.10 3.77 -12.43
N PHE A 55 0.99 3.33 -11.18
CA PHE A 55 0.54 4.23 -10.10
C PHE A 55 1.52 4.33 -8.95
N TYR A 56 2.02 3.21 -8.44
CA TYR A 56 2.77 3.18 -7.19
C TYR A 56 4.02 4.07 -7.22
N PHE A 57 4.90 3.88 -8.21
CA PHE A 57 6.13 4.65 -8.30
C PHE A 57 5.88 6.12 -8.67
N GLN A 58 4.94 6.40 -9.59
CA GLN A 58 4.62 7.78 -9.99
C GLN A 58 4.00 8.58 -8.83
N PHE A 59 3.16 7.94 -8.01
CA PHE A 59 2.57 8.57 -6.85
C PHE A 59 3.64 8.88 -5.78
N LEU A 60 4.57 7.94 -5.53
CA LEU A 60 5.69 8.16 -4.62
C LEU A 60 6.70 9.19 -5.13
N GLU A 61 6.89 9.30 -6.44
CA GLU A 61 7.72 10.35 -7.04
C GLU A 61 7.10 11.74 -6.82
N LYS A 62 5.78 11.87 -7.00
CA LYS A 62 5.06 13.13 -6.76
C LYS A 62 4.92 13.46 -5.27
N PHE A 63 4.70 12.44 -4.43
CA PHE A 63 4.51 12.57 -2.99
C PHE A 63 5.43 11.57 -2.25
N PRO A 64 6.72 11.92 -2.06
CA PRO A 64 7.71 11.05 -1.43
C PRO A 64 7.36 10.65 0.01
N THR A 65 6.64 11.51 0.73
CA THR A 65 6.21 11.27 2.11
C THR A 65 4.70 11.41 2.26
N LEU A 66 4.16 10.85 3.33
CA LEU A 66 2.74 11.05 3.68
C LEU A 66 2.49 12.52 4.10
N GLU A 67 3.50 13.24 4.58
CA GLU A 67 3.42 14.68 4.83
C GLU A 67 3.21 15.48 3.53
N ASP A 68 3.90 15.11 2.44
CA ASP A 68 3.67 15.72 1.13
C ASP A 68 2.21 15.54 0.67
N VAL A 69 1.64 14.35 0.92
CA VAL A 69 0.22 14.09 0.66
C VAL A 69 -0.66 15.00 1.52
N ALA A 70 -0.37 15.13 2.81
CA ALA A 70 -1.16 15.94 3.75
C ALA A 70 -1.20 17.43 3.35
N ASN A 71 -0.06 17.95 2.88
CA ASN A 71 0.13 19.35 2.52
C ASN A 71 -0.32 19.68 1.08
N ALA A 72 -0.46 18.67 0.22
CA ALA A 72 -0.90 18.87 -1.15
C ALA A 72 -2.38 19.30 -1.24
N PRO A 73 -2.75 20.13 -2.23
CA PRO A 73 -4.14 20.33 -2.60
C PRO A 73 -4.82 19.00 -2.93
N VAL A 74 -6.07 18.82 -2.49
CA VAL A 74 -6.80 17.56 -2.74
C VAL A 74 -6.87 17.23 -4.24
N ASP A 75 -7.01 18.24 -5.10
CA ASP A 75 -7.09 18.05 -6.55
C ASP A 75 -5.81 17.48 -7.14
N ASP A 76 -4.64 17.82 -6.58
CA ASP A 76 -3.35 17.25 -6.99
C ASP A 76 -3.23 15.76 -6.65
N VAL A 77 -3.79 15.36 -5.51
CA VAL A 77 -3.86 13.95 -5.08
C VAL A 77 -4.85 13.18 -5.94
N LEU A 78 -6.02 13.76 -6.24
CA LEU A 78 -6.99 13.15 -7.16
C LEU A 78 -6.43 13.00 -8.56
N LYS A 79 -5.65 13.98 -9.03
CA LYS A 79 -4.99 13.93 -10.34
C LYS A 79 -3.96 12.81 -10.40
N ALA A 80 -3.15 12.63 -9.35
CA ALA A 80 -2.21 11.51 -9.25
C ALA A 80 -2.92 10.13 -9.15
N TRP A 81 -4.17 10.11 -8.72
CA TRP A 81 -5.01 8.92 -8.63
C TRP A 81 -5.83 8.64 -9.91
N GLU A 82 -5.74 9.51 -10.92
CA GLU A 82 -6.60 9.48 -12.09
C GLU A 82 -6.44 8.17 -12.88
N GLY A 83 -7.56 7.48 -13.12
CA GLY A 83 -7.57 6.19 -13.81
C GLY A 83 -7.42 4.95 -12.92
N LEU A 84 -7.09 5.10 -11.62
CA LEU A 84 -7.09 3.97 -10.67
C LEU A 84 -8.51 3.62 -10.16
N GLY A 85 -9.48 4.51 -10.37
CA GLY A 85 -10.88 4.33 -9.98
C GLY A 85 -11.12 4.50 -8.47
N TYR A 86 -12.40 4.53 -8.07
CA TYR A 86 -12.83 4.68 -6.67
C TYR A 86 -12.15 5.83 -5.92
N TYR A 87 -12.36 7.07 -6.40
CA TYR A 87 -11.73 8.30 -5.86
C TYR A 87 -11.97 8.56 -4.37
N THR A 88 -12.98 7.94 -3.77
CA THR A 88 -13.17 7.97 -2.31
C THR A 88 -11.93 7.44 -1.56
N ARG A 89 -11.19 6.49 -2.13
CA ARG A 89 -9.92 6.00 -1.56
C ARG A 89 -8.86 7.09 -1.50
N ALA A 90 -8.68 7.83 -2.60
CA ALA A 90 -7.74 8.96 -2.66
C ALA A 90 -8.12 10.06 -1.66
N ARG A 91 -9.42 10.38 -1.57
CA ARG A 91 -9.92 11.36 -0.59
C ARG A 91 -9.70 10.90 0.85
N ASN A 92 -9.90 9.62 1.14
CA ASN A 92 -9.68 9.09 2.48
C ASN A 92 -8.19 9.01 2.83
N LEU A 93 -7.33 8.61 1.87
CA LEU A 93 -5.87 8.68 2.01
C LEU A 93 -5.43 10.10 2.37
N HIS A 94 -5.90 11.10 1.63
CA HIS A 94 -5.60 12.52 1.89
C HIS A 94 -6.08 12.97 3.27
N LYS A 95 -7.32 12.66 3.63
CA LYS A 95 -7.85 12.95 4.97
C LYS A 95 -7.06 12.28 6.08
N THR A 96 -6.65 11.01 5.91
CA THR A 96 -5.81 10.31 6.88
C THR A 96 -4.46 11.01 7.01
N ALA A 97 -3.81 11.34 5.89
CA ALA A 97 -2.54 12.07 5.89
C ALA A 97 -2.65 13.38 6.70
N GLN A 98 -3.72 14.14 6.51
CA GLN A 98 -3.98 15.37 7.25
C GLN A 98 -4.24 15.14 8.74
N GLN A 99 -5.06 14.14 9.08
CA GLN A 99 -5.42 13.83 10.47
C GLN A 99 -4.22 13.36 11.28
N THR A 100 -3.31 12.62 10.65
CA THR A 100 -2.11 12.11 11.30
C THR A 100 -0.90 13.03 11.12
N LYS A 101 -1.08 14.20 10.52
CA LYS A 101 -0.03 15.19 10.24
C LYS A 101 1.17 14.60 9.47
N GLY A 102 0.89 13.69 8.53
CA GLY A 102 1.93 13.06 7.71
C GLY A 102 2.66 11.89 8.36
N GLU A 103 2.33 11.50 9.58
CA GLU A 103 3.00 10.40 10.28
C GLU A 103 2.02 9.27 10.62
N LEU A 104 2.35 8.02 10.32
CA LEU A 104 1.53 6.88 10.72
C LEU A 104 2.07 6.27 12.02
N PRO A 105 1.21 5.70 12.88
CA PRO A 105 1.67 4.95 14.04
C PRO A 105 2.53 3.75 13.59
N ASN A 106 3.61 3.51 14.34
CA ASN A 106 4.52 2.37 14.15
C ASN A 106 3.99 1.10 14.83
#